data_AF-A0ABD7RZC3-F1
#
_entry.id   AF-A0ABD7RZC3-F1
#
_cell.length_a   1.000
_cell.length_b   1.000
_cell.length_c   1.000
_cell.angle_alpha   90.00
_cell.angle_beta   90.00
_cell.angle_gamma   90.00
#
_symmetry.space_group_name_H-M   'P 1'
#
loop_
_entity.id
_entity.type
_entity.pdbx_description
1 polymer ?
#
loop_
_entity_poly.entity_id
_entity_poly.type
_entity_poly.pdbx_seq_one_letter_code
_entity_poly.pdbx_strand_id
1 'polypeptide(L)'
;MHPLKPLALLAAAAFAICAVTSLQAANKAESISSEEFVEEASAKGVAEIETAKLALEKSQNEAVKGFAQMMIDDHRQANQKLADLAKSKDLEVSDDAELLNKAKAMVLKMRGEASFDKAYMNNQLVAHRETIELFRRGVNADDAEIAAFARETLPKLEQHLQRAEQLNGQLPEE
;
A
#
# COMPACT_ATOMS: atom_id res chain seq x y z
N MET A 1 -43.88 -80.67 8.00
CA MET A 1 -42.70 -81.41 8.50
C MET A 1 -41.46 -80.56 8.23
N HIS A 2 -40.47 -80.69 9.11
CA HIS A 2 -39.70 -79.60 9.69
C HIS A 2 -38.70 -78.83 8.79
N PRO A 3 -38.42 -77.55 9.15
CA PRO A 3 -37.40 -76.66 8.55
C PRO A 3 -36.04 -76.75 9.27
N LEU A 4 -35.02 -76.02 8.79
CA LEU A 4 -33.82 -75.42 9.47
C LEU A 4 -32.88 -74.87 8.36
N LYS A 5 -32.67 -73.56 8.09
CA LYS A 5 -31.83 -72.50 8.75
C LYS A 5 -30.35 -72.91 9.01
N PRO A 6 -29.33 -72.00 9.08
CA PRO A 6 -29.26 -70.52 8.86
C PRO A 6 -27.97 -70.02 8.13
N LEU A 7 -27.82 -68.71 7.90
CA LEU A 7 -26.58 -67.90 8.18
C LEU A 7 -26.89 -66.41 7.91
N ALA A 8 -27.03 -65.59 8.95
CA ALA A 8 -26.04 -64.58 9.43
C ALA A 8 -25.94 -63.35 8.50
N LEU A 9 -26.65 -62.24 8.74
CA LEU A 9 -26.48 -61.15 9.73
C LEU A 9 -25.27 -60.22 9.46
N LEU A 10 -25.53 -58.90 9.60
CA LEU A 10 -24.64 -57.71 9.70
C LEU A 10 -24.69 -56.83 8.43
N ALA A 11 -25.49 -55.75 8.37
CA ALA A 11 -25.43 -54.47 9.09
C ALA A 11 -24.18 -53.63 8.77
N ALA A 12 -24.36 -52.53 8.02
CA ALA A 12 -23.63 -51.27 8.22
C ALA A 12 -24.32 -50.14 7.43
N ALA A 13 -24.81 -49.15 8.17
CA ALA A 13 -25.16 -47.84 7.63
C ALA A 13 -23.88 -47.13 7.16
N ALA A 14 -23.93 -46.47 6.00
CA ALA A 14 -22.84 -45.60 5.55
C ALA A 14 -23.39 -44.21 5.19
N PHE A 15 -23.29 -43.34 6.21
CA PHE A 15 -22.99 -41.92 6.19
C PHE A 15 -23.27 -41.12 4.90
N ALA A 16 -24.18 -40.16 5.04
CA ALA A 16 -24.19 -38.94 4.26
C ALA A 16 -22.85 -38.20 4.45
N ILE A 17 -22.12 -37.98 3.36
CA ILE A 17 -21.01 -37.02 3.34
C ILE A 17 -21.47 -35.85 2.47
N CYS A 18 -21.97 -34.82 3.15
CA CYS A 18 -22.00 -33.46 2.62
C CYS A 18 -20.56 -33.07 2.28
N ALA A 19 -20.21 -33.02 1.00
CA ALA A 19 -19.03 -32.31 0.54
C ALA A 19 -19.35 -30.81 0.60
N VAL A 20 -19.26 -30.23 1.79
CA VAL A 20 -19.04 -28.80 1.95
C VAL A 20 -17.65 -28.51 1.40
N THR A 21 -17.54 -28.14 0.13
CA THR A 21 -16.32 -27.54 -0.40
C THR A 21 -16.16 -26.20 0.28
N SER A 22 -15.38 -26.19 1.36
CA SER A 22 -15.03 -25.01 2.11
C SER A 22 -14.38 -23.98 1.18
N LEU A 23 -14.98 -22.80 1.19
CA LEU A 23 -14.52 -21.57 0.59
C LEU A 23 -13.09 -21.26 1.09
N GLN A 24 -12.07 -21.62 0.31
CA GLN A 24 -10.71 -21.09 0.47
C GLN A 24 -10.41 -20.11 -0.66
N ALA A 25 -11.23 -19.06 -0.74
CA ALA A 25 -10.75 -17.78 -1.24
C ALA A 25 -9.96 -17.14 -0.08
N ALA A 26 -8.76 -17.65 0.19
CA ALA A 26 -7.78 -16.82 0.86
C ALA A 26 -7.55 -15.63 -0.08
N ASN A 27 -7.75 -14.41 0.41
CA ASN A 27 -7.33 -13.19 -0.28
C ASN A 27 -5.82 -13.27 -0.51
N LYS A 28 -5.38 -13.97 -1.56
CA LYS A 28 -4.09 -13.70 -2.19
C LYS A 28 -4.26 -12.29 -2.72
N ALA A 29 -3.57 -11.32 -2.11
CA ALA A 29 -3.38 -10.04 -2.75
C ALA A 29 -2.97 -10.32 -4.20
N GLU A 30 -3.73 -9.78 -5.14
CA GLU A 30 -3.50 -10.00 -6.56
C GLU A 30 -2.05 -9.61 -6.87
N SER A 31 -1.29 -10.54 -7.44
CA SER A 31 0.12 -10.30 -7.77
C SER A 31 0.22 -9.16 -8.76
N ILE A 32 1.11 -8.21 -8.51
CA ILE A 32 1.43 -7.09 -9.40
C ILE A 32 2.70 -7.43 -10.18
N SER A 33 2.82 -7.00 -11.44
CA SER A 33 4.09 -7.12 -12.16
C SER A 33 5.13 -6.18 -11.54
N SER A 34 6.42 -6.52 -11.64
CA SER A 34 7.47 -5.64 -11.15
C SER A 34 7.50 -4.30 -11.87
N GLU A 35 7.16 -4.28 -13.16
CA GLU A 35 7.06 -3.07 -13.98
C GLU A 35 5.94 -2.14 -13.48
N GLU A 36 4.71 -2.66 -13.32
CA GLU A 36 3.58 -1.89 -12.79
C GLU A 36 3.88 -1.38 -11.37
N PHE A 37 4.50 -2.23 -10.53
CA PHE A 37 4.88 -1.82 -9.18
C PHE A 37 5.91 -0.68 -9.19
N VAL A 38 6.97 -0.79 -9.99
CA VAL A 38 8.03 0.23 -10.08
C VAL A 38 7.47 1.55 -10.60
N GLU A 39 6.65 1.48 -11.64
CA GLU A 39 5.99 2.64 -12.23
C GLU A 39 5.14 3.39 -11.19
N GLU A 40 4.20 2.68 -10.55
CA GLU A 40 3.31 3.29 -9.56
C GLU A 40 4.04 3.77 -8.31
N ALA A 41 5.00 3.00 -7.79
CA ALA A 41 5.73 3.34 -6.58
C ALA A 41 6.64 4.56 -6.80
N SER A 42 7.28 4.65 -7.98
CA SER A 42 8.06 5.84 -8.37
C SER A 42 7.16 7.08 -8.44
N ALA A 43 6.00 6.96 -9.10
CA ALA A 43 5.05 8.05 -9.26
C ALA A 43 4.56 8.60 -7.90
N LYS A 44 4.13 7.70 -7.02
CA LYS A 44 3.67 8.04 -5.67
C LYS A 44 4.81 8.65 -4.85
N GLY A 45 6.02 8.08 -4.92
CA GLY A 45 7.20 8.57 -4.22
C GLY A 45 7.58 10.01 -4.60
N VAL A 46 7.49 10.39 -5.88
CA VAL A 46 7.76 11.77 -6.32
C VAL A 46 6.68 12.73 -5.80
N ALA A 47 5.40 12.34 -5.88
CA ALA A 47 4.30 13.16 -5.40
C ALA A 47 4.39 13.45 -3.89
N GLU A 48 4.79 12.47 -3.09
CA GLU A 48 4.98 12.63 -1.64
C GLU A 48 6.05 13.68 -1.32
N ILE A 49 7.18 13.65 -2.01
CA ILE A 49 8.26 14.65 -1.83
C ILE A 49 7.77 16.06 -2.20
N GLU A 50 7.06 16.22 -3.31
CA GLU A 50 6.61 17.54 -3.76
C GLU A 50 5.52 18.13 -2.86
N THR A 51 4.57 17.30 -2.40
CA THR A 51 3.55 17.77 -1.44
C THR A 51 4.15 18.08 -0.07
N ALA A 52 5.17 17.33 0.37
CA ALA A 52 5.89 17.64 1.60
C ALA A 52 6.74 18.92 1.52
N LYS A 53 7.38 19.20 0.37
CA LYS A 53 8.07 20.49 0.14
C LYS A 53 7.10 21.67 0.24
N LEU A 54 5.89 21.51 -0.31
CA LEU A 54 4.85 22.53 -0.16
C LEU A 54 4.47 22.73 1.31
N ALA A 55 4.35 21.66 2.09
CA ALA A 55 4.02 21.76 3.50
C ALA A 55 5.11 22.51 4.30
N LEU A 56 6.39 22.31 3.97
CA LEU A 56 7.48 23.11 4.54
C LEU A 56 7.39 24.60 4.17
N GLU A 57 6.94 24.92 2.95
CA GLU A 57 6.77 26.31 2.49
C GLU A 57 5.57 27.00 3.16
N LYS A 58 4.45 26.29 3.32
CA LYS A 58 3.15 26.89 3.65
C LYS A 58 2.76 26.77 5.12
N SER A 59 3.03 25.63 5.74
CA SER A 59 2.58 25.39 7.10
C SER A 59 3.26 26.37 8.07
N GLN A 60 2.52 26.83 9.07
CA GLN A 60 3.09 27.50 10.25
C GLN A 60 3.09 26.59 11.48
N ASN A 61 2.55 25.36 11.34
CA ASN A 61 2.52 24.38 12.41
C ASN A 61 3.83 23.57 12.40
N GLU A 62 4.62 23.69 13.46
CA GLU A 62 5.91 23.03 13.58
C GLU A 62 5.81 21.49 13.56
N ALA A 63 4.70 20.91 14.04
CA ALA A 63 4.48 19.46 13.96
C ALA A 63 4.23 19.00 12.51
N VAL A 64 3.50 19.80 11.72
CA VAL A 64 3.28 19.54 10.28
C VAL A 64 4.57 19.70 9.49
N LYS A 65 5.37 20.74 9.76
CA LYS A 65 6.71 20.88 9.15
C LYS A 65 7.63 19.71 9.50
N GLY A 66 7.63 19.30 10.77
CA GLY A 66 8.43 18.16 11.22
C GLY A 66 8.01 16.84 10.56
N PHE A 67 6.70 16.65 10.36
CA PHE A 67 6.19 15.53 9.57
C PHE A 67 6.66 15.62 8.11
N ALA A 68 6.47 16.77 7.46
CA ALA A 68 6.86 16.97 6.07
C ALA A 68 8.37 16.77 5.82
N GLN A 69 9.23 17.23 6.73
CA GLN A 69 10.67 17.00 6.61
C GLN A 69 11.03 15.51 6.63
N MET A 70 10.43 14.74 7.54
CA MET A 70 10.62 13.29 7.58
C MET A 70 10.11 12.62 6.30
N MET A 71 8.95 13.04 5.77
CA MET A 71 8.43 12.53 4.49
C MET A 71 9.44 12.73 3.36
N ILE A 72 10.05 13.92 3.26
CA ILE A 72 11.07 14.21 2.26
C ILE A 72 12.28 13.29 2.42
N ASP A 73 12.79 13.12 3.63
CA ASP A 73 14.03 12.38 3.88
C ASP A 73 13.83 10.88 3.62
N ASP A 74 12.75 10.30 4.15
CA ASP A 74 12.46 8.88 4.00
C ASP A 74 12.10 8.52 2.56
N HIS A 75 11.26 9.31 1.88
CA HIS A 75 10.89 9.03 0.49
C HIS A 75 12.04 9.26 -0.49
N ARG A 76 12.95 10.23 -0.25
CA ARG A 76 14.16 10.37 -1.08
C ARG A 76 15.02 9.12 -1.02
N GLN A 77 15.21 8.55 0.16
CA GLN A 77 15.98 7.31 0.31
C GLN A 77 15.29 6.14 -0.41
N ALA A 78 13.97 6.00 -0.23
CA ALA A 78 13.20 4.93 -0.87
C ALA A 78 13.22 5.06 -2.41
N ASN A 79 12.99 6.27 -2.93
CA ASN A 79 12.99 6.52 -4.38
C ASN A 79 14.36 6.27 -5.01
N GLN A 80 15.45 6.67 -4.33
CA GLN A 80 16.80 6.40 -4.83
C GLN A 80 17.05 4.88 -4.93
N LYS A 81 16.70 4.13 -3.88
CA LYS A 81 16.84 2.67 -3.88
C LYS A 81 15.99 2.00 -4.98
N LEU A 82 14.76 2.47 -5.17
CA LEU A 82 13.88 1.96 -6.23
C LEU A 82 14.44 2.27 -7.62
N ALA A 83 14.94 3.48 -7.85
CA ALA A 83 15.53 3.89 -9.12
C ALA A 83 16.78 3.07 -9.48
N ASP A 84 17.65 2.80 -8.49
CA ASP A 84 18.83 1.95 -8.70
C ASP A 84 18.44 0.51 -9.05
N LEU A 85 17.39 -0.01 -8.39
CA LEU A 85 16.87 -1.35 -8.67
C LEU A 85 16.22 -1.43 -10.05
N ALA A 86 15.34 -0.48 -10.39
CA ALA A 86 14.70 -0.37 -11.69
C ALA A 86 15.75 -0.33 -12.82
N LYS A 87 16.77 0.52 -12.66
CA LYS A 87 17.89 0.60 -13.61
C LYS A 87 18.65 -0.72 -13.76
N SER A 88 18.90 -1.44 -12.66
CA SER A 88 19.61 -2.72 -12.71
C SER A 88 18.81 -3.84 -13.42
N LYS A 89 17.49 -3.68 -13.49
CA LYS A 89 16.53 -4.62 -14.08
C LYS A 89 16.05 -4.21 -15.47
N ASP A 90 16.52 -3.06 -15.97
CA ASP A 90 16.04 -2.44 -17.22
C ASP A 90 14.52 -2.19 -17.20
N LEU A 91 13.99 -1.82 -16.03
CA LEU A 91 12.59 -1.44 -15.85
C LEU A 91 12.43 0.06 -16.02
N GLU A 92 11.38 0.46 -16.74
CA GLU A 92 11.03 1.87 -16.89
C GLU A 92 10.45 2.43 -15.58
N VAL A 93 10.82 3.65 -15.26
CA VAL A 93 10.15 4.47 -14.24
C VAL A 93 9.30 5.51 -14.96
N SER A 94 8.20 5.95 -14.35
CA SER A 94 7.35 6.98 -14.98
C SER A 94 8.12 8.25 -15.33
N ASP A 95 7.70 8.92 -16.41
CA ASP A 95 8.29 10.17 -16.90
C ASP A 95 8.26 11.29 -15.83
N ASP A 96 9.44 11.80 -15.48
CA ASP A 96 9.63 12.85 -14.48
C ASP A 96 8.76 14.10 -14.71
N ALA A 97 8.55 14.50 -15.97
CA ALA A 97 7.75 15.67 -16.31
C ALA A 97 6.25 15.41 -16.08
N GLU A 98 5.77 14.22 -16.42
CA GLU A 98 4.39 13.82 -16.15
C GLU A 98 4.13 13.71 -14.64
N LEU A 99 5.04 13.04 -13.91
CA LEU A 99 4.97 12.93 -12.45
C LEU A 99 4.94 14.30 -11.79
N LEU A 100 5.82 15.20 -12.22
CA LEU A 100 5.87 16.55 -11.68
C LEU A 100 4.59 17.35 -12.00
N ASN A 101 3.98 17.14 -13.16
CA ASN A 101 2.71 17.79 -13.49
C ASN A 101 1.55 17.28 -12.63
N LYS A 102 1.47 15.97 -12.38
CA LYS A 102 0.48 15.38 -11.45
C LYS A 102 0.69 15.91 -10.03
N ALA A 103 1.94 15.95 -9.57
CA ALA A 103 2.29 16.52 -8.27
C ALA A 103 1.89 18.00 -8.15
N LYS A 104 2.17 18.82 -9.18
CA LYS A 104 1.74 20.22 -9.25
C LYS A 104 0.23 20.38 -9.17
N ALA A 105 -0.54 19.53 -9.86
CA ALA A 105 -2.00 19.58 -9.81
C ALA A 105 -2.53 19.31 -8.40
N MET A 106 -1.97 18.31 -7.69
CA MET A 106 -2.29 18.04 -6.28
C MET A 106 -1.94 19.23 -5.38
N VAL A 107 -0.74 19.79 -5.54
CA VAL A 107 -0.28 20.99 -4.82
C VAL A 107 -1.23 22.18 -5.01
N LEU A 108 -1.67 22.43 -6.24
CA LEU A 108 -2.59 23.54 -6.54
C LEU A 108 -3.95 23.37 -5.87
N LYS A 109 -4.49 22.15 -5.86
CA LYS A 109 -5.75 21.84 -5.16
C LYS A 109 -5.63 22.16 -3.66
N MET A 110 -4.55 21.71 -3.02
CA MET A 110 -4.34 21.89 -1.58
C MET A 110 -4.15 23.36 -1.17
N ARG A 111 -3.60 24.20 -2.05
CA ARG A 111 -3.45 25.64 -1.79
C ARG A 111 -4.77 26.41 -1.71
N GLY A 112 -5.86 25.84 -2.25
CA GLY A 112 -7.19 26.48 -2.27
C GLY A 112 -8.06 26.17 -1.04
N GLU A 113 -7.61 25.29 -0.15
CA GLU A 113 -8.37 24.87 1.03
C GLU A 113 -8.27 25.90 2.16
N ALA A 114 -9.29 25.99 3.01
CA ALA A 114 -9.34 26.96 4.10
C ALA A 114 -8.26 26.69 5.17
N SER A 115 -8.04 25.42 5.52
CA SER A 115 -6.90 24.96 6.34
C SER A 115 -5.95 24.13 5.49
N PHE A 116 -4.84 24.76 5.11
CA PHE A 116 -3.76 24.09 4.40
C PHE A 116 -3.24 22.86 5.17
N ASP A 117 -3.02 22.99 6.48
CA ASP A 117 -2.48 21.89 7.30
C ASP A 117 -3.43 20.69 7.33
N LYS A 118 -4.74 20.93 7.48
CA LYS A 118 -5.75 19.86 7.47
C LYS A 118 -5.84 19.20 6.10
N ALA A 119 -5.83 19.99 5.04
CA ALA A 119 -5.82 19.49 3.66
C ALA A 119 -4.59 18.61 3.38
N TYR A 120 -3.42 19.05 3.83
CA TYR A 120 -2.18 18.29 3.72
C TYR A 120 -2.25 16.97 4.49
N MET A 121 -2.63 17.00 5.76
CA MET A 121 -2.70 15.77 6.55
C MET A 121 -3.76 14.80 6.02
N ASN A 122 -4.92 15.28 5.57
CA ASN A 122 -5.93 14.43 4.92
C ASN A 122 -5.41 13.79 3.63
N ASN A 123 -4.67 14.55 2.80
CA ASN A 123 -4.03 14.00 1.60
C ASN A 123 -3.03 12.89 1.96
N GLN A 124 -2.20 13.11 2.98
CA GLN A 124 -1.22 12.13 3.44
C GLN A 124 -1.90 10.83 3.92
N LEU A 125 -3.03 10.92 4.62
CA LEU A 125 -3.81 9.74 5.02
C LEU A 125 -4.28 8.90 3.82
N VAL A 126 -4.82 9.54 2.79
CA VAL A 126 -5.32 8.84 1.60
C VAL A 126 -4.16 8.23 0.82
N ALA A 127 -3.14 9.05 0.52
CA ALA A 127 -2.00 8.62 -0.28
C ALA A 127 -1.22 7.47 0.37
N HIS A 128 -1.05 7.50 1.70
CA HIS A 128 -0.38 6.41 2.41
C HIS A 128 -1.19 5.13 2.46
N ARG A 129 -2.51 5.20 2.62
CA ARG A 129 -3.37 4.00 2.55
C ARG A 129 -3.25 3.32 1.19
N GLU A 130 -3.34 4.09 0.11
CA GLU A 130 -3.18 3.56 -1.25
C GLU A 130 -1.78 2.99 -1.48
N THR A 131 -0.74 3.69 -1.03
CA THR A 131 0.65 3.23 -1.18
C THR A 131 0.92 1.96 -0.37
N ILE A 132 0.35 1.84 0.83
CA ILE A 132 0.43 0.60 1.64
C ILE A 132 -0.20 -0.57 0.90
N GLU A 133 -1.37 -0.39 0.26
CA GLU A 133 -1.99 -1.46 -0.53
C GLU A 133 -1.16 -1.83 -1.76
N LEU A 134 -0.56 -0.86 -2.45
CA LEU A 134 0.40 -1.11 -3.52
C LEU A 134 1.60 -1.94 -3.02
N PHE A 135 2.20 -1.56 -1.89
CA PHE A 135 3.35 -2.27 -1.32
C PHE A 135 2.98 -3.68 -0.82
N ARG A 136 1.76 -3.87 -0.29
CA ARG A 136 1.22 -5.20 0.06
C ARG A 136 1.04 -6.11 -1.15
N ARG A 137 0.71 -5.58 -2.32
CA ARG A 137 0.75 -6.34 -3.59
C ARG A 137 2.21 -6.59 -3.99
N GLY A 138 3.04 -5.56 -3.91
CA GLY A 138 4.47 -5.57 -4.27
C GLY A 138 5.31 -6.62 -3.55
N VAL A 139 4.97 -7.01 -2.31
CA VAL A 139 5.68 -8.11 -1.62
C VAL A 139 5.60 -9.46 -2.35
N ASN A 140 4.67 -9.57 -3.31
CA ASN A 140 4.45 -10.71 -4.20
C ASN A 140 4.76 -10.40 -5.68
N ALA A 141 5.55 -9.35 -5.96
CA ALA A 141 6.01 -9.05 -7.31
C ALA A 141 6.79 -10.22 -7.92
N ASP A 142 6.82 -10.29 -9.25
CA ASP A 142 7.45 -11.37 -10.02
C ASP A 142 8.99 -11.35 -10.05
N ASP A 143 9.62 -10.23 -9.68
CA ASP A 143 11.05 -10.14 -9.38
C ASP A 143 11.31 -10.16 -7.86
N ALA A 144 12.23 -11.03 -7.43
CA ALA A 144 12.51 -11.26 -6.02
C ALA A 144 13.13 -10.05 -5.29
N GLU A 145 13.93 -9.24 -5.98
CA GLU A 145 14.56 -8.04 -5.39
C GLU A 145 13.55 -6.90 -5.28
N ILE A 146 12.64 -6.76 -6.26
CA ILE A 146 11.50 -5.83 -6.18
C ILE A 146 10.57 -6.21 -5.03
N ALA A 147 10.25 -7.50 -4.92
CA ALA A 147 9.44 -8.00 -3.83
C ALA A 147 10.11 -7.79 -2.45
N ALA A 148 11.43 -7.89 -2.38
CA ALA A 148 12.20 -7.58 -1.17
C ALA A 148 12.16 -6.08 -0.83
N PHE A 149 12.35 -5.19 -1.82
CA PHE A 149 12.22 -3.75 -1.64
C PHE A 149 10.86 -3.37 -1.06
N ALA A 150 9.77 -3.93 -1.61
CA ALA A 150 8.42 -3.68 -1.11
C ALA A 150 8.29 -4.13 0.36
N ARG A 151 8.78 -5.33 0.68
CA ARG A 151 8.74 -5.90 2.05
C ARG A 151 9.50 -5.05 3.07
N GLU A 152 10.67 -4.52 2.68
CA GLU A 152 11.53 -3.73 3.56
C GLU A 152 11.00 -2.30 3.78
N THR A 153 10.30 -1.74 2.80
CA THR A 153 9.79 -0.37 2.85
C THR A 153 8.43 -0.28 3.55
N LEU A 154 7.60 -1.32 3.45
CA LEU A 154 6.24 -1.35 3.97
C LEU A 154 6.10 -0.91 5.45
N PRO A 155 6.95 -1.36 6.40
CA PRO A 155 6.82 -0.94 7.81
C PRO A 155 7.00 0.57 8.00
N LYS A 156 7.81 1.22 7.15
CA LYS A 156 8.05 2.67 7.22
C LYS A 156 6.81 3.44 6.76
N LEU A 157 6.16 2.99 5.68
CA LEU A 157 4.90 3.57 5.19
C LEU A 157 3.78 3.43 6.22
N GLU A 158 3.69 2.29 6.91
CA GLU A 158 2.74 2.08 8.01
C GLU A 158 3.01 3.03 9.19
N GLN A 159 4.29 3.27 9.51
CA GLN A 159 4.69 4.26 10.52
C GLN A 159 4.30 5.69 10.12
N HIS A 160 4.50 6.06 8.84
CA HIS A 160 4.10 7.36 8.32
C HIS A 160 2.58 7.57 8.42
N LEU A 161 1.78 6.57 8.02
CA LEU A 161 0.32 6.62 8.15
C LEU A 161 -0.11 6.82 9.60
N GLN A 162 0.45 6.04 10.54
CA GLN A 162 0.13 6.17 11.96
C GLN A 162 0.40 7.59 12.49
N ARG A 163 1.54 8.18 12.11
CA ARG A 163 1.87 9.53 12.54
C ARG A 163 0.98 10.57 11.87
N ALA A 164 0.61 10.37 10.60
CA ALA A 164 -0.32 11.22 9.92
C ALA A 164 -1.70 11.21 10.61
N GLU A 165 -2.19 10.04 11.04
CA GLU A 165 -3.45 9.90 11.78
C GLU A 165 -3.41 10.66 13.12
N GLN A 166 -2.32 10.48 13.87
CA GLN A 166 -2.12 11.17 15.15
C GLN A 166 -2.10 12.69 14.99
N LEU A 167 -1.36 13.19 14.01
CA LEU A 167 -1.22 14.63 13.79
C LEU A 167 -2.51 15.22 13.22
N ASN A 168 -3.19 14.53 12.30
CA ASN A 168 -4.45 15.00 11.73
C ASN A 168 -5.55 15.15 12.79
N GLY A 169 -5.58 14.27 13.79
CA GLY A 169 -6.52 14.34 14.91
C GLY A 169 -6.22 15.46 15.92
N GLN A 170 -5.05 16.08 15.86
CA GLN A 170 -4.67 17.22 16.70
C GLN A 170 -4.94 18.57 16.00
N LEU A 171 -5.16 18.56 14.69
CA LEU A 171 -5.49 19.76 13.92
C LEU A 171 -6.96 20.13 14.13
N PRO A 172 -7.29 21.43 14.20
CA PRO A 172 -8.67 21.90 14.26
C PRO A 172 -9.50 21.31 13.11
N GLU A 173 -10.73 20.91 13.40
CA GLU A 173 -11.74 20.69 12.37
C GLU A 173 -12.24 22.05 11.86
N GLU A 174 -12.53 22.16 10.57
CA GLU A 174 -13.08 23.37 9.95
C GLU A 174 -14.61 23.34 9.87
#